data_AF-A0A9N9X0H3-F1
#
_entry.id   AF-A0A9N9X0H3-F1
#
_cell.length_a   1.000
_cell.length_b   1.000
_cell.length_c   1.000
_cell.angle_alpha   90.00
_cell.angle_beta   90.00
_cell.angle_gamma   90.00
#
_symmetry.space_group_name_H-M   'P 1'
#
loop_
_entity.id
_entity.type
_entity.pdbx_description
1 polymer ?
#
loop_
_entity_poly.entity_id
_entity_poly.type
_entity_poly.pdbx_seq_one_letter_code
_entity_poly.pdbx_strand_id
1 'polypeptide(L)'
;MCRFVQEFNHLSLVKKTSGRNVYNKTARKEDSVLMDTDLTEGRQEEAEVFLGFLLNGLNDKMFELMKPVLDLENTCSVSEIIRAGHVSTENIQPFLTLRLNVDRVKPINEALETLMNKEQLEGLTSPNTNEVVQAWQQLLLDVLPVILILHLKFFDFKLDGCSKIIKTLEFPVDLEIESRLLSSESQTPDGRKYMLFA
;
A
#
# COMPACT_ATOMS: atom_id res chain seq x y z
N MET A 1 -9.58 7.75 4.48
CA MET A 1 -8.25 7.18 4.73
C MET A 1 -7.97 7.31 6.22
N CYS A 2 -7.22 6.37 6.78
CA CYS A 2 -6.66 6.46 8.12
C CYS A 2 -5.15 6.29 8.02
N ARG A 3 -4.41 7.01 8.84
CA ARG A 3 -2.95 7.04 8.84
C ARG A 3 -2.43 6.66 10.21
N PHE A 4 -1.55 5.67 10.20
CA PHE A 4 -0.93 5.07 11.36
C PHE A 4 0.59 5.27 11.25
N VAL A 5 1.26 5.52 12.38
CA VAL A 5 2.71 5.76 12.42
C VAL A 5 3.36 4.80 13.39
N GLN A 6 4.45 4.17 13.00
CA GLN A 6 5.15 3.21 13.83
C GLN A 6 5.64 3.90 15.12
N GLU A 7 5.58 3.22 16.27
CA GLU A 7 6.01 3.80 17.55
C GLU A 7 7.45 4.34 17.47
N PHE A 8 7.63 5.64 17.69
CA PHE A 8 8.90 6.34 17.56
C PHE A 8 9.83 6.12 18.76
N ASN A 9 10.48 4.96 18.82
CA ASN A 9 11.69 4.80 19.62
C ASN A 9 12.90 4.90 18.69
N HIS A 10 13.54 6.08 18.69
CA HIS A 10 14.89 6.34 18.13
C HIS A 10 15.00 6.69 16.64
N LEU A 11 14.55 7.89 16.24
CA LEU A 11 15.17 8.62 15.13
C LEU A 11 16.03 9.76 15.70
N SER A 12 17.32 9.49 15.87
CA SER A 12 18.33 10.54 16.03
C SER A 12 18.41 11.39 14.76
N LEU A 13 18.17 12.69 14.92
CA LEU A 13 18.32 13.74 13.90
C LEU A 13 19.55 13.50 13.00
N VAL A 14 19.30 13.22 11.73
CA VAL A 14 20.35 13.09 10.70
C VAL A 14 21.14 14.41 10.62
N LYS A 15 22.45 14.33 10.82
CA LYS A 15 23.38 15.46 10.74
C LYS A 15 23.51 15.96 9.30
N LYS A 16 23.37 17.27 9.10
CA LYS A 16 23.63 17.97 7.83
C LYS A 16 25.08 17.71 7.37
N THR A 17 25.25 17.16 6.17
CA THR A 17 26.53 17.20 5.44
C THR A 17 26.48 18.27 4.36
N SER A 18 27.41 19.22 4.48
CA SER A 18 27.71 20.29 3.53
C SER A 18 28.32 19.72 2.25
N GLY A 19 27.81 20.12 1.07
CA GLY A 19 28.36 19.69 -0.22
C GLY A 19 27.84 20.55 -1.38
N ARG A 20 28.74 20.97 -2.26
CA ARG A 20 28.63 22.09 -3.20
C ARG A 20 27.68 21.89 -4.38
N ASN A 21 27.13 23.02 -4.82
CA ASN A 21 26.45 23.24 -6.11
C ASN A 21 27.40 23.00 -7.29
N VAL A 22 26.96 22.21 -8.27
CA VAL A 22 27.34 22.38 -9.69
C VAL A 22 26.10 22.15 -10.54
N TYR A 23 25.61 23.23 -11.16
CA TYR A 23 24.61 23.17 -12.22
C TYR A 23 25.18 22.42 -13.42
N ASN A 24 24.38 21.54 -14.02
CA ASN A 24 24.29 21.45 -15.49
C ASN A 24 22.91 20.96 -15.91
N LYS A 25 22.34 21.69 -16.86
CA LYS A 25 20.99 21.58 -17.40
C LYS A 25 21.06 20.76 -18.69
N THR A 26 20.32 19.67 -18.76
CA THR A 26 19.98 19.05 -20.05
C THR A 26 18.56 18.51 -19.96
N ALA A 27 17.66 19.18 -20.67
CA ALA A 27 16.28 18.75 -20.82
C ALA A 27 16.23 17.45 -21.63
N ARG A 28 15.60 16.42 -21.09
CA ARG A 28 15.07 15.31 -21.86
C ARG A 28 13.63 15.08 -21.44
N LYS A 29 12.74 15.17 -22.44
CA LYS A 29 11.39 14.61 -22.39
C LYS A 29 11.54 13.11 -22.24
N GLU A 30 11.02 12.55 -21.16
CA GLU A 30 10.74 11.12 -21.08
C GLU A 30 9.31 10.97 -20.58
N ASP A 31 8.61 10.02 -21.20
CA ASP A 31 7.17 9.95 -21.34
C ASP A 31 6.45 9.87 -19.98
N SER A 32 5.88 10.99 -19.54
CA SER A 32 4.92 10.98 -18.44
C SER A 32 3.68 10.22 -18.89
N VAL A 33 3.40 9.10 -18.24
CA VAL A 33 2.07 8.48 -18.24
C VAL A 33 1.07 9.59 -17.94
N LEU A 34 0.30 10.00 -18.96
CA LEU A 34 -0.79 10.95 -18.82
C LEU A 34 -1.86 10.28 -17.95
N MET A 35 -1.79 10.50 -16.64
CA MET A 35 -2.96 10.34 -15.78
C MET A 35 -3.82 11.59 -15.97
N ASP A 36 -5.05 11.37 -16.42
CA ASP A 36 -6.05 12.37 -16.79
C ASP A 36 -6.27 13.38 -15.64
N THR A 37 -5.63 14.55 -15.73
CA THR A 37 -5.71 15.62 -14.71
C THR A 37 -6.91 16.52 -14.96
N ASP A 38 -8.12 15.98 -14.96
CA ASP A 38 -9.34 16.79 -14.97
C ASP A 38 -9.80 17.04 -13.53
N LEU A 39 -8.91 17.64 -12.72
CA LEU A 39 -9.32 18.28 -11.47
C LEU A 39 -10.18 19.49 -11.82
N THR A 40 -11.49 19.25 -11.87
CA THR A 40 -12.46 20.28 -12.15
C THR A 40 -12.87 20.97 -10.85
N GLU A 41 -12.84 22.29 -10.84
CA GLU A 41 -13.21 23.07 -9.67
C GLU A 41 -14.62 22.69 -9.20
N GLY A 42 -14.75 22.31 -7.92
CA GLY A 42 -16.02 21.88 -7.33
C GLY A 42 -16.37 20.40 -7.52
N ARG A 43 -15.60 19.62 -8.28
CA ARG A 43 -15.78 18.17 -8.37
C ARG A 43 -15.20 17.47 -7.14
N GLN A 44 -15.96 16.52 -6.59
CA GLN A 44 -15.47 15.65 -5.52
C GLN A 44 -14.57 14.57 -6.13
N GLU A 45 -13.35 14.48 -5.60
CA GLU A 45 -12.36 13.48 -6.01
C GLU A 45 -12.17 12.41 -4.94
N GLU A 46 -11.77 11.22 -5.36
CA GLU A 46 -11.36 10.18 -4.42
C GLU A 46 -10.03 10.56 -3.75
N ALA A 47 -9.94 10.36 -2.44
CA ALA A 47 -8.75 10.74 -1.66
C ALA A 47 -7.47 10.07 -2.17
N GLU A 48 -7.57 8.87 -2.74
CA GLU A 48 -6.44 8.15 -3.30
C GLU A 48 -5.94 8.76 -4.61
N VAL A 49 -6.86 9.12 -5.50
CA VAL A 49 -6.54 9.83 -6.74
C VAL A 49 -5.91 11.18 -6.42
N PHE A 50 -6.48 11.90 -5.45
CA PHE A 50 -5.96 13.19 -5.00
C PHE A 50 -4.57 13.06 -4.36
N LEU A 51 -4.31 12.02 -3.56
CA LEU A 51 -2.99 11.77 -2.99
C LEU A 51 -1.95 11.49 -4.08
N GLY A 52 -2.28 10.67 -5.06
CA GLY A 52 -1.41 10.42 -6.22
C GLY A 52 -1.14 11.71 -7.00
N PHE A 53 -2.18 12.50 -7.27
CA PHE A 53 -2.04 13.83 -7.89
C PHE A 53 -1.10 14.73 -7.10
N LEU A 54 -1.28 14.83 -5.78
CA LEU A 54 -0.43 15.64 -4.92
C LEU A 54 1.02 15.19 -4.99
N LEU A 55 1.28 13.88 -4.90
CA LEU A 55 2.64 13.33 -4.94
C LEU A 55 3.30 13.55 -6.30
N ASN A 56 2.56 13.36 -7.39
CA ASN A 56 3.04 13.58 -8.75
C ASN A 56 3.23 15.08 -9.06
N GLY A 57 2.46 15.96 -8.42
CA GLY A 57 2.56 17.41 -8.55
C GLY A 57 3.72 18.01 -7.76
N LEU A 58 4.39 17.22 -6.91
CA LEU A 58 5.60 17.66 -6.25
C LEU A 58 6.73 17.77 -7.27
N ASN A 59 7.50 18.84 -7.15
CA ASN A 59 8.78 18.93 -7.83
C ASN A 59 9.65 17.72 -7.43
N ASP A 60 10.35 17.11 -8.39
CA ASP A 60 11.24 15.96 -8.18
C ASP A 60 12.13 16.12 -6.93
N LYS A 61 12.70 17.31 -6.72
CA LYS A 61 13.54 17.57 -5.54
C LYS A 61 12.80 17.45 -4.20
N MET A 62 11.53 17.86 -4.16
CA MET A 62 10.69 17.74 -2.97
C MET A 62 10.22 16.29 -2.80
N PHE A 63 9.90 15.62 -3.90
CA PHE A 63 9.55 14.20 -3.89
C PHE A 63 10.70 13.34 -3.37
N GLU A 64 11.92 13.57 -3.86
CA GLU A 64 13.14 12.90 -3.36
C GLU A 64 13.38 13.15 -1.86
N LEU A 65 12.99 14.30 -1.33
CA LEU A 65 13.07 14.58 0.11
C LEU A 65 11.98 13.86 0.92
N MET A 66 10.85 13.50 0.31
CA MET A 66 9.75 12.80 0.98
C MET A 66 9.87 11.28 0.91
N LYS A 67 10.56 10.72 -0.08
CA LYS A 67 10.76 9.25 -0.19
C LYS A 67 11.29 8.60 1.09
N PRO A 68 12.29 9.16 1.82
CA PRO A 68 12.77 8.55 3.05
C PRO A 68 11.75 8.64 4.20
N VAL A 69 10.88 9.65 4.19
CA VAL A 69 9.85 9.85 5.21
C VAL A 69 8.71 8.86 5.02
N LEU A 70 8.33 8.60 3.77
CA LEU A 70 7.32 7.60 3.41
C LEU A 70 7.90 6.18 3.32
N ASP A 71 9.21 6.05 3.48
CA ASP A 71 9.97 4.82 3.31
C ASP A 71 9.63 4.06 2.02
N LEU A 72 9.34 4.81 0.94
CA LEU A 72 8.76 4.27 -0.29
C LEU A 72 9.74 3.37 -1.06
N GLU A 73 11.04 3.54 -0.84
CA GLU A 73 12.07 2.74 -1.51
C GLU A 73 12.28 1.37 -0.87
N ASN A 74 11.93 1.22 0.41
CA ASN A 74 12.11 -0.03 1.14
C ASN A 74 10.78 -0.76 1.36
N THR A 75 9.67 -0.03 1.51
CA THR A 75 8.34 -0.59 1.78
C THR A 75 7.86 -1.49 0.64
N CYS A 76 7.66 -2.78 0.95
CA CYS A 76 7.32 -3.79 -0.05
C CYS A 76 6.25 -4.74 0.47
N SER A 77 5.39 -5.18 -0.44
CA SER A 77 4.42 -6.26 -0.24
C SER A 77 4.75 -7.43 -1.17
N VAL A 78 4.39 -8.64 -0.78
CA VAL A 78 4.53 -9.85 -1.59
C VAL A 78 3.14 -10.33 -1.99
N SER A 79 2.88 -10.44 -3.28
CA SER A 79 1.76 -11.25 -3.79
C SER A 79 2.28 -12.64 -4.11
N GLU A 80 1.84 -13.64 -3.36
CA GLU A 80 2.21 -15.04 -3.56
C GLU A 80 1.12 -15.76 -4.36
N ILE A 81 1.51 -16.51 -5.38
CA ILE A 81 0.65 -17.42 -6.14
C ILE A 81 1.10 -18.86 -5.90
N ILE A 82 0.21 -19.68 -5.34
CA ILE A 82 0.45 -21.09 -5.02
C ILE A 82 -0.36 -21.94 -6.00
N ARG A 83 0.31 -22.74 -6.83
CA ARG A 83 -0.34 -23.70 -7.74
C ARG A 83 -0.23 -25.11 -7.17
N ALA A 84 -1.31 -25.89 -7.22
CA ALA A 84 -1.32 -27.25 -6.69
C ALA A 84 -0.20 -28.11 -7.32
N GLY A 85 0.67 -28.68 -6.47
CA GLY A 85 1.77 -29.53 -6.92
C GLY A 85 3.00 -28.78 -7.46
N HIS A 86 3.06 -27.45 -7.35
CA HIS A 86 4.19 -26.63 -7.79
C HIS A 86 4.72 -25.73 -6.68
N VAL A 87 5.94 -25.23 -6.86
CA VAL A 87 6.54 -24.18 -6.01
C VAL A 87 5.74 -22.89 -6.18
N SER A 88 5.56 -22.15 -5.08
CA SER A 88 4.90 -20.85 -5.14
C SER A 88 5.72 -19.85 -5.95
N THR A 89 5.01 -18.91 -6.57
CA THR A 89 5.61 -17.79 -7.30
C THR A 89 5.31 -16.52 -6.55
N GLU A 90 6.33 -15.73 -6.26
CA GLU A 90 6.21 -14.48 -5.53
C GLU A 90 6.43 -13.30 -6.47
N ASN A 91 5.67 -12.24 -6.25
CA ASN A 91 5.90 -10.95 -6.88
C ASN A 91 5.98 -9.89 -5.78
N ILE A 92 7.15 -9.28 -5.66
CA ILE A 92 7.44 -8.23 -4.69
C ILE A 92 7.14 -6.89 -5.35
N GLN A 93 6.36 -6.05 -4.68
CA GLN A 93 5.97 -4.75 -5.21
C GLN A 93 5.96 -3.67 -4.13
N PRO A 94 6.40 -2.45 -4.46
CA PRO A 94 6.27 -1.33 -3.55
C PRO A 94 4.79 -0.96 -3.35
N PHE A 95 4.45 -0.48 -2.16
CA PHE A 95 3.11 0.03 -1.88
C PHE A 95 3.17 1.31 -1.05
N LEU A 96 2.16 2.16 -1.24
CA LEU A 96 1.96 3.37 -0.45
C LEU A 96 0.71 3.27 0.43
N THR A 97 -0.35 2.64 -0.09
CA THR A 97 -1.64 2.52 0.59
C THR A 97 -2.12 1.06 0.55
N LEU A 98 -2.76 0.61 1.64
CA LEU A 98 -3.50 -0.64 1.66
C LEU A 98 -4.99 -0.35 1.51
N ARG A 99 -5.60 -0.90 0.46
CA ARG A 99 -7.00 -0.67 0.12
C ARG A 99 -7.91 -1.68 0.81
N LEU A 100 -8.56 -1.26 1.89
CA LEU A 100 -9.39 -2.11 2.72
C LEU A 100 -10.85 -2.03 2.29
N ASN A 101 -11.44 -3.19 1.98
CA ASN A 101 -12.88 -3.29 1.86
C ASN A 101 -13.49 -3.28 3.26
N VAL A 102 -14.33 -2.27 3.52
CA VAL A 102 -14.93 -2.15 4.85
C VAL A 102 -16.32 -2.76 4.91
N ASP A 103 -17.01 -3.04 3.82
CA ASP A 103 -18.45 -3.40 3.78
C ASP A 103 -18.89 -4.34 4.91
N ARG A 104 -18.21 -5.48 5.08
CA ARG A 104 -18.63 -6.58 5.95
C ARG A 104 -17.93 -6.66 7.30
N VAL A 105 -17.01 -5.74 7.59
CA VAL A 105 -16.15 -5.81 8.79
C VAL A 105 -16.53 -4.76 9.82
N LYS A 106 -16.19 -4.96 11.10
CA LYS A 106 -16.43 -3.96 12.16
C LYS A 106 -15.16 -3.27 12.64
N PRO A 107 -14.13 -4.00 13.13
CA PRO A 107 -12.83 -3.42 13.37
C PRO A 107 -12.00 -3.35 12.09
N ILE A 108 -11.07 -2.39 12.06
CA ILE A 108 -10.12 -2.24 10.95
C ILE A 108 -9.21 -3.47 10.76
N ASN A 109 -8.89 -4.17 11.85
CA ASN A 109 -8.06 -5.38 11.84
C ASN A 109 -8.67 -6.48 10.97
N GLU A 110 -9.98 -6.70 11.10
CA GLU A 110 -10.72 -7.67 10.28
C GLU A 110 -10.69 -7.30 8.78
N ALA A 111 -10.71 -5.99 8.48
CA ALA A 111 -10.57 -5.50 7.10
C ALA A 111 -9.18 -5.81 6.53
N LEU A 112 -8.14 -5.63 7.34
CA LEU A 112 -6.75 -5.93 6.98
C LEU A 112 -6.54 -7.42 6.75
N GLU A 113 -7.05 -8.27 7.64
CA GLU A 113 -7.05 -9.71 7.46
C GLU A 113 -7.79 -10.13 6.19
N THR A 114 -8.96 -9.54 5.93
CA THR A 114 -9.75 -9.83 4.73
C THR A 114 -8.98 -9.51 3.45
N LEU A 115 -8.21 -8.41 3.43
CA LEU A 115 -7.35 -8.06 2.29
C LEU A 115 -6.23 -9.09 2.05
N MET A 116 -5.72 -9.69 3.12
CA MET A 116 -4.54 -10.56 3.09
C MET A 116 -4.88 -12.05 3.17
N ASN A 117 -6.17 -12.38 3.13
CA ASN A 117 -6.64 -13.76 3.12
C ASN A 117 -6.29 -14.44 1.80
N LYS A 118 -6.07 -15.75 1.88
CA LYS A 118 -5.79 -16.59 0.73
C LYS A 118 -7.06 -16.80 -0.09
N GLU A 119 -7.06 -16.32 -1.33
CA GLU A 119 -8.17 -16.41 -2.27
C GLU A 119 -7.87 -17.49 -3.33
N GLN A 120 -8.89 -18.26 -3.73
CA GLN A 120 -8.74 -19.25 -4.79
C GLN A 120 -8.82 -18.57 -6.16
N LEU A 121 -7.88 -18.87 -7.05
CA LEU A 121 -7.86 -18.41 -8.43
C LEU A 121 -8.41 -19.47 -9.39
N GLU A 122 -9.15 -19.03 -10.39
CA GLU A 122 -9.66 -19.88 -11.48
C GLU A 122 -8.83 -19.71 -12.75
N GLY A 123 -8.75 -20.77 -13.57
CA GLY A 123 -8.20 -20.71 -14.92
C GLY A 123 -6.67 -20.67 -15.03
N LEU A 124 -5.93 -20.83 -13.94
CA LEU A 124 -4.46 -20.95 -14.00
C LEU A 124 -4.01 -22.33 -14.47
N THR A 125 -3.02 -22.37 -15.35
CA THR A 125 -2.44 -23.61 -15.87
C THR A 125 -1.13 -23.98 -15.20
N SER A 126 -0.84 -25.28 -15.16
CA SER A 126 0.49 -25.79 -14.80
C SER A 126 1.50 -25.36 -15.86
N PRO A 127 2.68 -24.82 -15.47
CA PRO A 127 3.75 -24.52 -16.41
C PRO A 127 4.25 -25.74 -17.21
N ASN A 128 4.10 -26.94 -16.64
CA ASN A 128 4.69 -28.16 -17.19
C ASN A 128 3.69 -28.96 -18.03
N THR A 129 2.44 -29.07 -17.58
CA THR A 129 1.41 -29.87 -18.28
C THR A 129 0.44 -29.03 -19.09
N ASN A 130 0.44 -27.70 -18.89
CA ASN A 130 -0.51 -26.76 -19.47
C ASN A 130 -1.98 -27.09 -19.15
N GLU A 131 -2.23 -27.93 -18.16
CA GLU A 131 -3.55 -28.28 -17.65
C GLU A 131 -3.99 -27.28 -16.60
N VAL A 132 -5.30 -27.06 -16.48
CA VAL A 132 -5.86 -26.20 -15.43
C VAL A 132 -5.66 -26.85 -14.08
N VAL A 133 -5.05 -26.10 -13.16
CA VAL A 133 -4.77 -26.55 -11.79
C VAL A 133 -5.44 -25.62 -10.79
N GLN A 134 -5.73 -26.14 -9.60
CA GLN A 134 -6.13 -25.29 -8.49
C GLN A 134 -4.97 -24.37 -8.11
N ALA A 135 -5.29 -23.10 -7.91
CA ALA A 135 -4.33 -22.11 -7.51
C ALA A 135 -4.93 -21.15 -6.48
N TRP A 136 -4.06 -20.53 -5.71
CA TRP A 136 -4.44 -19.55 -4.70
C TRP A 136 -3.51 -18.35 -4.76
N GLN A 137 -4.04 -17.19 -4.40
CA GLN A 137 -3.29 -15.96 -4.24
C GLN A 137 -3.41 -15.44 -2.82
N GLN A 138 -2.33 -14.86 -2.32
CA GLN A 138 -2.30 -14.19 -1.03
C GLN A 138 -1.45 -12.93 -1.11
N LEU A 139 -1.84 -11.88 -0.36
CA LEU A 139 -1.03 -10.68 -0.17
C LEU A 139 -0.40 -10.72 1.24
N LEU A 140 0.89 -10.45 1.32
CA LEU A 140 1.67 -10.37 2.56
C LEU A 140 2.48 -9.06 2.58
N LEU A 141 2.87 -8.62 3.77
CA LEU A 141 3.77 -7.47 3.97
C LEU A 141 5.21 -7.96 4.19
N ASP A 142 6.16 -7.43 3.44
CA ASP A 142 7.57 -7.82 3.52
C ASP A 142 8.38 -6.83 4.35
N VAL A 143 8.33 -5.58 3.92
CA VAL A 143 8.96 -4.46 4.61
C VAL A 143 7.88 -3.47 4.96
N LEU A 144 7.70 -3.27 6.26
CA LEU A 144 6.68 -2.40 6.82
C LEU A 144 7.12 -0.92 6.74
N PRO A 145 6.23 0.00 6.33
CA PRO A 145 6.54 1.42 6.27
C PRO A 145 6.54 2.04 7.68
N VAL A 146 7.30 3.11 7.87
CA VAL A 146 7.18 3.94 9.09
C VAL A 146 5.79 4.57 9.21
N ILE A 147 5.19 4.94 8.07
CA ILE A 147 3.83 5.50 7.99
C ILE A 147 2.95 4.54 7.20
N LEU A 148 2.04 3.85 7.89
CA LEU A 148 1.07 2.96 7.27
C LEU A 148 -0.21 3.74 6.91
N ILE A 149 -0.54 3.77 5.62
CA ILE A 149 -1.73 4.45 5.11
C ILE A 149 -2.79 3.42 4.72
N LEU A 150 -3.92 3.44 5.40
CA LEU A 150 -5.06 2.55 5.12
C LEU A 150 -6.15 3.33 4.35
N HIS A 151 -6.40 2.92 3.11
CA HIS A 151 -7.46 3.47 2.28
C HIS A 151 -8.75 2.65 2.44
N LEU A 152 -9.76 3.26 3.05
CA LEU A 152 -11.04 2.60 3.36
C LEU A 152 -12.03 2.79 2.21
N LYS A 153 -12.45 1.69 1.59
CA LYS A 153 -13.42 1.69 0.49
C LYS A 153 -14.85 1.77 1.02
N PHE A 154 -15.35 2.99 1.22
CA PHE A 154 -16.74 3.25 1.62
C PHE A 154 -17.74 3.33 0.47
N PHE A 155 -17.29 3.14 -0.77
CA PHE A 155 -18.16 3.15 -1.94
C PHE A 155 -18.17 1.75 -2.53
N ASP A 156 -19.38 1.20 -2.67
CA ASP A 156 -19.62 -0.09 -3.31
C ASP A 156 -20.22 0.15 -4.70
N PHE A 157 -19.54 -0.37 -5.72
CA PHE A 157 -19.89 -0.20 -7.12
C PHE A 157 -20.50 -1.51 -7.64
N LYS A 158 -21.78 -1.47 -7.96
CA LYS A 158 -22.55 -2.59 -8.51
C LYS A 158 -23.03 -2.25 -9.91
N LEU A 159 -23.56 -3.26 -10.61
CA LEU A 159 -24.11 -3.10 -11.97
C LEU A 159 -25.22 -2.03 -12.04
N ASP A 160 -25.95 -1.82 -10.95
CA ASP A 160 -27.06 -0.88 -10.82
C ASP A 160 -26.69 0.49 -10.25
N GLY A 161 -25.42 0.72 -9.89
CA GLY A 161 -24.94 2.03 -9.45
C GLY A 161 -23.85 1.99 -8.38
N CYS A 162 -23.55 3.17 -7.84
CA CYS A 162 -22.62 3.35 -6.73
C CYS A 162 -23.40 3.69 -5.46
N SER A 163 -23.10 3.00 -4.36
CA SER A 163 -23.72 3.27 -3.06
C SER A 163 -22.66 3.53 -2.00
N LYS A 164 -22.97 4.46 -1.08
CA LYS A 164 -22.11 4.73 0.08
C LYS A 164 -22.44 3.75 1.20
N ILE A 165 -21.42 3.08 1.70
CA ILE A 165 -21.48 2.25 2.90
C ILE A 165 -21.55 3.18 4.11
N ILE A 166 -22.72 3.23 4.75
CA ILE A 166 -22.95 4.04 5.96
C ILE A 166 -22.93 3.09 7.15
N LYS A 167 -21.78 3.02 7.83
CA LYS A 167 -21.61 2.23 9.05
C LYS A 167 -20.52 2.79 9.95
N THR A 168 -20.56 2.42 11.21
CA THR A 168 -19.46 2.63 12.15
C THR A 168 -18.35 1.63 11.86
N LEU A 169 -17.12 2.12 11.75
CA LEU A 169 -15.91 1.30 11.71
C LEU A 169 -15.08 1.62 12.95
N GLU A 170 -14.63 0.60 13.65
CA GLU A 170 -13.84 0.73 14.88
C GLU A 170 -12.34 0.79 14.54
N PHE A 171 -11.65 1.78 15.11
CA PHE A 171 -10.21 1.97 14.97
C PHE A 171 -9.56 1.92 16.34
N PRO A 172 -8.58 1.03 16.55
CA PRO A 172 -7.77 1.09 17.74
C PRO A 172 -6.82 2.30 17.63
N VAL A 173 -6.47 2.90 18.77
CA VAL A 173 -5.38 3.88 18.83
C VAL A 173 -4.06 3.20 18.52
N ASP A 174 -3.88 1.97 19.02
CA ASP A 174 -2.70 1.15 18.79
C ASP A 174 -3.05 -0.02 17.87
N LEU A 175 -2.44 -0.06 16.68
CA LEU A 175 -2.60 -1.11 15.70
C LEU A 175 -1.32 -1.96 15.65
N GLU A 176 -1.43 -3.24 15.97
CA GLU A 176 -0.35 -4.21 15.79
C GLU A 176 -0.59 -5.05 14.53
N ILE A 177 0.44 -5.14 13.68
CA ILE A 177 0.43 -6.02 12.51
C ILE A 177 0.77 -7.44 12.96
N GLU A 178 -0.18 -8.36 12.77
CA GLU A 178 0.01 -9.76 13.14
C GLU A 178 1.09 -10.45 12.30
N SER A 179 1.85 -11.36 12.90
CA SER A 179 2.94 -12.07 12.24
C SER A 179 2.49 -12.88 11.01
N ARG A 180 1.26 -13.42 11.01
CA ARG A 180 0.70 -14.16 9.88
C ARG A 180 0.44 -13.31 8.63
N LEU A 181 0.46 -11.99 8.77
CA LEU A 181 0.28 -11.04 7.67
C LEU A 181 1.62 -10.66 7.01
N LEU A 182 2.74 -11.16 7.55
CA LEU A 182 4.09 -10.89 7.06
C LEU A 182 4.63 -12.05 6.23
N SER A 183 5.47 -11.76 5.24
CA SER A 183 6.22 -12.78 4.46
C SER A 183 7.40 -13.36 5.23
N SER A 184 7.97 -12.59 6.17
CA SER A 184 9.11 -12.99 6.98
C SER A 184 8.88 -12.66 8.46
N GLU A 185 9.25 -13.58 9.34
CA GLU A 185 9.20 -13.40 10.80
C GLU A 185 10.35 -12.52 11.34
N SER A 186 11.20 -11.97 10.48
CA SER A 186 12.39 -11.20 10.89
C SER A 186 12.08 -9.84 11.50
N GLN A 187 10.84 -9.37 11.48
CA GLN A 187 10.46 -8.09 12.07
C GLN A 187 10.27 -8.20 13.59
N THR A 188 10.93 -7.29 14.31
CA THR A 188 10.80 -7.19 15.77
C THR A 188 9.35 -6.84 16.17
N PRO A 189 8.87 -7.24 17.36
CA PRO A 189 7.53 -6.90 17.83
C PRO A 189 7.23 -5.39 17.84
N ASP A 190 8.18 -4.56 18.26
CA ASP A 190 8.05 -3.10 18.23
C ASP A 190 8.08 -2.54 16.79
N GLY A 191 8.65 -3.30 15.86
CA GLY A 191 8.62 -3.08 14.42
C GLY A 191 7.22 -3.06 13.79
N ARG A 192 6.23 -3.62 14.49
CA ARG A 192 4.89 -3.93 13.96
C ARG A 192 3.77 -3.14 14.62
N LYS A 193 4.11 -2.29 15.60
CA LYS A 193 3.16 -1.48 16.35
C LYS A 193 3.08 -0.09 15.76
N TYR A 194 1.85 0.34 15.52
CA TYR A 194 1.54 1.66 15.00
C TYR A 194 0.54 2.38 15.88
N MET A 195 0.69 3.69 15.99
CA MET A 195 -0.29 4.58 16.61
C MET A 195 -1.08 5.34 15.54
N LEU A 196 -2.39 5.44 15.71
CA LEU A 196 -3.27 6.27 14.89
C LEU A 196 -2.89 7.75 15.08
N PHE A 197 -2.66 8.46 13.97
CA PHE A 197 -2.33 9.89 14.03
C PHE A 197 -3.16 10.80 13.13
N ALA A 198 -3.86 10.27 12.11
CA ALA A 198 -4.76 11.05 11.24
C ALA A 198 -5.81 10.22 10.49
#